data_AF-A0A7J2PUR5-F1
#
_entry.id   AF-A0A7J2PUR5-F1
#
_cell.length_a   1.000
_cell.length_b   1.000
_cell.length_c   1.000
_cell.angle_alpha   90.00
_cell.angle_beta   90.00
_cell.angle_gamma   90.00
#
_symmetry.space_group_name_H-M   'P 1'
#
loop_
_entity.id
_entity.type
_entity.pdbx_description
1 polymer ?
#
loop_
_entity_poly.entity_id
_entity_poly.type
_entity_poly.pdbx_seq_one_letter_code
_entity_poly.pdbx_strand_id
1 'polypeptide(L)' 'VYPRKTPETQELSEKMMDAWIAFAHTGNPNHENIPTLPAYDLQKRATIVFDREITIVEDPYSDERAIWDDLV' A
#
# COMPACT_ATOMS: atom_id res chain seq x y z
N VAL A 1 -10.29 17.13 17.30
CA VAL A 1 -9.88 17.99 16.16
C VAL A 1 -9.52 17.07 15.03
N TYR A 2 -10.30 17.02 13.95
CA TYR A 2 -9.90 16.25 12.78
C TYR A 2 -8.71 16.94 12.13
N PRO A 3 -7.71 16.18 11.63
CA PRO A 3 -6.60 16.79 10.90
C PRO A 3 -7.16 17.61 9.75
N ARG A 4 -6.59 18.81 9.53
CA ARG A 4 -6.99 19.67 8.42
C ARG A 4 -6.69 18.94 7.12
N LYS A 5 -7.71 18.83 6.27
CA LYS A 5 -7.54 18.39 4.88
C LYS A 5 -6.68 19.41 4.13
N THR A 6 -5.53 18.97 3.64
CA THR A 6 -4.64 19.72 2.75
C THR A 6 -4.71 19.13 1.33
N PRO A 7 -4.23 19.86 0.30
CA PRO A 7 -4.12 19.30 -1.05
C PRO A 7 -3.37 17.97 -1.09
N GLU A 8 -2.28 17.83 -0.35
CA GLU A 8 -1.46 16.61 -0.30
C GLU A 8 -2.24 15.44 0.30
N THR A 9 -2.95 15.66 1.42
CA THR A 9 -3.78 14.60 2.02
C THR A 9 -4.98 14.22 1.15
N GLN A 10 -5.49 15.16 0.35
CA GLN A 10 -6.58 14.88 -0.58
C GLN A 10 -6.10 14.02 -1.74
N GLU A 11 -4.95 14.38 -2.34
CA GLU A 11 -4.35 13.60 -3.42
C GLU A 11 -4.01 12.17 -2.98
N LEU A 12 -3.43 12.00 -1.79
CA LEU A 12 -3.17 10.69 -1.21
C LEU A 12 -4.48 9.89 -1.02
N SER A 13 -5.51 10.53 -0.50
CA SER A 13 -6.81 9.90 -0.30
C SER A 13 -7.44 9.45 -1.62
N GLU A 14 -7.36 10.27 -2.67
CA GLU A 14 -7.88 9.95 -4.01
C GLU A 14 -7.18 8.71 -4.59
N LYS A 15 -5.84 8.70 -4.63
CA LYS A 15 -5.06 7.56 -5.14
C LYS A 15 -5.32 6.26 -4.37
N MET A 16 -5.50 6.35 -3.04
CA MET A 16 -5.84 5.19 -2.21
C MET A 16 -7.27 4.70 -2.48
N MET A 17 -8.25 5.60 -2.65
CA MET A 17 -9.62 5.23 -3.00
C MET A 17 -9.68 4.57 -4.39
N ASP A 18 -8.95 5.10 -5.38
CA ASP A 18 -8.87 4.51 -6.72
C ASP A 18 -8.33 3.08 -6.69
N ALA A 19 -7.33 2.80 -5.85
CA ALA A 19 -6.80 1.44 -5.66
C ALA A 19 -7.85 0.49 -5.07
N TRP A 20 -8.61 0.94 -4.07
CA TRP A 20 -9.70 0.15 -3.50
C TRP A 20 -10.85 -0.07 -4.48
N ILE A 21 -11.21 0.93 -5.29
CA ILE A 21 -12.24 0.83 -6.32
C ILE A 21 -11.80 -0.17 -7.41
N ALA A 22 -10.58 -0.05 -7.93
CA ALA A 22 -10.03 -0.97 -8.92
C ALA A 22 -10.04 -2.42 -8.42
N PHE A 23 -9.65 -2.62 -7.16
CA PHE A 23 -9.71 -3.93 -6.51
C PHE A 23 -11.14 -4.46 -6.41
N ALA A 24 -12.10 -3.64 -5.98
CA ALA A 24 -13.50 -4.05 -5.86
C ALA A 24 -14.11 -4.49 -7.22
N HIS A 25 -13.70 -3.85 -8.32
CA HIS A 25 -14.17 -4.20 -9.66
C HIS A 25 -13.50 -5.44 -10.26
N THR A 26 -12.20 -5.62 -10.03
CA THR A 26 -11.37 -6.55 -10.83
C THR A 26 -10.56 -7.56 -10.02
N GLY A 27 -10.50 -7.40 -8.70
CA GLY A 27 -9.55 -8.11 -7.84
C GLY A 27 -8.11 -7.63 -7.96
N ASN A 28 -7.85 -6.59 -8.76
CA ASN A 28 -6.52 -5.99 -8.95
C ASN A 28 -6.54 -4.50 -8.53
N PRO A 29 -5.75 -4.09 -7.52
CA PRO A 29 -5.73 -2.71 -7.05
C PRO A 29 -4.97 -1.73 -7.97
N ASN A 30 -4.30 -2.22 -9.01
CA ASN A 30 -3.49 -1.39 -9.90
C ASN A 30 -4.33 -0.38 -10.70
N HIS A 31 -3.84 0.85 -10.79
CA HIS A 31 -4.35 1.92 -11.65
C HIS A 31 -3.22 2.86 -12.07
N GLU A 32 -3.50 3.82 -12.95
CA GLU A 32 -2.49 4.69 -13.58
C GLU A 32 -1.76 5.64 -12.61
N ASN A 33 -2.32 5.92 -11.43
CA ASN A 33 -1.77 6.91 -10.50
C ASN A 33 -0.93 6.29 -9.37
N ILE A 34 -0.63 4.99 -9.43
CA ILE A 34 0.27 4.30 -8.49
C ILE A 34 1.29 3.44 -9.25
N PRO A 35 2.49 3.19 -8.68
CA PRO A 35 3.40 2.21 -9.25
C PRO A 35 2.77 0.81 -9.25
N THR A 36 3.20 -0.04 -10.18
CA THR A 36 2.64 -1.39 -10.31
C THR A 36 2.92 -2.24 -9.08
N LEU A 37 1.86 -2.62 -8.36
CA LEU A 37 1.88 -3.60 -7.29
C LEU A 37 1.75 -5.01 -7.90
N PRO A 38 2.78 -5.88 -7.83
CA PRO A 38 2.64 -7.27 -8.22
C PRO A 38 1.70 -8.02 -7.29
N ALA A 39 1.20 -9.18 -7.73
CA ALA A 39 0.45 -10.07 -6.86
C ALA A 39 1.30 -10.47 -5.64
N TYR A 40 0.67 -10.50 -4.47
CA TYR A 40 1.38 -10.79 -3.23
C TYR A 40 1.88 -12.25 -3.22
N ASP A 41 3.16 -12.43 -2.90
CA ASP A 41 3.79 -13.72 -2.67
C ASP A 41 4.67 -13.68 -1.41
N LEU A 42 4.99 -14.84 -0.84
CA LEU A 42 5.75 -14.94 0.41
C LEU A 42 7.26 -14.69 0.26
N GLN A 43 7.79 -14.69 -0.96
CA GLN A 43 9.21 -14.44 -1.22
C GLN A 43 9.51 -12.94 -1.23
N LYS A 44 8.69 -12.17 -1.95
CA LYS A 44 8.87 -10.72 -2.12
C LYS A 44 8.07 -9.90 -1.13
N ARG A 45 6.90 -10.42 -0.72
CA ARG A 45 5.96 -9.73 0.19
C ARG A 45 5.73 -8.26 -0.20
N ALA A 46 5.65 -8.01 -1.50
CA ALA A 46 5.58 -6.67 -2.06
C ALA A 46 4.36 -5.94 -1.50
N THR A 47 4.60 -4.77 -0.91
CA THR A 47 3.60 -4.00 -0.18
C THR A 47 3.56 -2.57 -0.71
N ILE A 48 2.36 -2.08 -0.97
CA ILE A 48 2.14 -0.67 -1.30
C ILE A 48 2.24 0.18 -0.02
N VAL A 49 3.07 1.22 -0.07
CA VAL A 49 3.24 2.20 1.02
C VAL A 49 2.56 3.49 0.60
N PHE A 50 1.46 3.82 1.28
CA PHE A 50 0.74 5.08 1.12
C PHE A 50 1.37 6.17 1.99
N ASP A 51 2.23 6.98 1.40
CA ASP A 51 2.85 8.17 2.01
C ASP A 51 2.79 9.35 1.00
N ARG A 52 3.52 10.45 1.26
CA ARG A 52 3.67 11.59 0.33
C ARG A 52 4.03 11.14 -1.09
N GLU A 53 4.87 10.12 -1.19
CA GLU A 53 5.12 9.37 -2.41
C GLU A 53 4.65 7.94 -2.21
N ILE A 54 3.84 7.45 -3.15
CA ILE A 54 3.37 6.06 -3.10
C ILE A 54 4.44 5.18 -3.73
N THR A 55 4.91 4.20 -2.97
CA THR A 55 5.97 3.28 -3.39
C THR A 55 5.55 1.83 -3.18
N ILE A 56 6.21 0.90 -3.89
CA ILE A 56 6.12 -0.53 -3.63
C ILE A 56 7.41 -0.96 -2.96
N VAL A 57 7.31 -1.49 -1.75
CA VAL A 57 8.45 -1.96 -0.97
C VAL A 57 8.38 -3.48 -0.90
N GLU A 58 9.47 -4.15 -1.28
CA GLU A 58 9.62 -5.58 -1.06
C GLU A 58 9.98 -5.83 0.40
N ASP A 59 9.23 -6.74 1.01
CA ASP A 59 9.44 -7.25 2.35
C ASP A 59 9.67 -6.21 3.48
N PRO A 60 8.77 -5.24 3.69
CA PRO A 60 8.96 -4.23 4.73
C PRO A 60 8.93 -4.86 6.13
N TYR A 61 9.86 -4.43 7.00
CA TYR A 61 9.99 -4.89 8.39
C TYR A 61 10.20 -6.41 8.51
N SER A 62 11.05 -6.97 7.65
CA SER A 62 11.31 -8.42 7.58
C SER A 62 11.84 -8.98 8.91
N ASP A 63 12.78 -8.28 9.54
CA ASP A 63 13.42 -8.69 10.80
C ASP A 63 12.39 -8.70 11.94
N GLU A 64 11.57 -7.66 12.04
CA GLU A 64 10.52 -7.59 13.05
C GLU A 64 9.49 -8.69 12.87
N ARG A 65 9.03 -8.96 11.64
CA ARG A 65 8.09 -10.06 11.41
C ARG A 65 8.69 -11.42 11.73
N ALA A 66 9.96 -11.66 11.39
CA ALA A 66 10.64 -12.91 11.71
C ALA A 66 10.68 -13.15 13.22
N ILE A 67 10.94 -12.10 14.01
CA ILE A 67 10.88 -12.17 15.48
C ILE A 67 9.47 -12.57 15.96
N TRP A 68 8.40 -12.01 15.38
CA TRP A 68 7.03 -12.35 15.77
C TRP A 68 6.65 -13.79 15.41
N ASP A 69 7.11 -14.30 14.28
CA ASP A 69 6.87 -15.70 13.86
C ASP A 69 7.54 -16.69 14.83
N ASP A 70 8.69 -16.35 15.42
CA ASP A 70 9.39 -17.18 16.40
C ASP A 70 8.75 -17.15 17.81
N LEU A 71 7.92 -16.14 18.11
CA LEU A 71 7.31 -15.94 19.43
C LEU A 71 5.94 -16.61 19.60
N VAL A 72 5.30 -17.07 18.52
CA VAL A 72 3.94 -17.64 18.49
C VAL A 72 3.99 -19.13 18.17
#